data_AF-J4H588-F1
#
_entry.id   AF-J4H588-F1
#
_cell.length_a   1.000
_cell.length_b   1.000
_cell.length_c   1.000
_cell.angle_alpha   90.00
_cell.angle_beta   90.00
_cell.angle_gamma   90.00
#
_symmetry.space_group_name_H-M   'P 1'
#
loop_
_entity.id
_entity.type
_entity.pdbx_description
1 polymer ?
#
loop_
_entity_poly.entity_id
_entity_poly.type
_entity_poly.pdbx_seq_one_letter_code
_entity_poly.pdbx_strand_id
1 'polypeptide(L)'
;MVSHSHSILNYPGAGAQRITPDNTDTIGSLAWSRAQTCRRHVWSSLFHAIPTVRESGDAPFPARESLPRGATVLQWENDSALLRSVKLSSVLAREEYKDLLEDILRLAVFGTAPAVDHANDSGRASESLLGQEQSLEFWNPFMSMPHVCPSAADAIVTGNTGTGKSTFLLYVLALRLLAGLTTLYQMTSEEVFVLGKEGVFRIPFPFQPEQLQEHIPPATWCLVDSGPEVTTVPDAYRALRNLCSAFVLQAAPLSPESRAWQDTFGDPVPTLWMRPWMLG
;
A
#
# COMPACT_ATOMS: atom_id res chain seq x y z
N MET A 1 -14.44 -10.91 -26.35
CA MET A 1 -13.52 -9.83 -26.74
C MET A 1 -12.16 -10.15 -26.15
N VAL A 2 -11.14 -10.40 -26.98
CA VAL A 2 -9.75 -10.58 -26.52
C VAL A 2 -9.16 -9.18 -26.37
N SER A 3 -9.10 -8.68 -25.14
CA SER A 3 -8.39 -7.44 -24.83
C SER A 3 -6.91 -7.67 -25.12
N HIS A 4 -6.38 -6.98 -26.13
CA HIS A 4 -4.95 -7.00 -26.42
C HIS A 4 -4.28 -6.19 -25.32
N SER A 5 -3.66 -6.86 -24.35
CA SER A 5 -2.88 -6.22 -23.29
C SER A 5 -1.67 -5.56 -23.96
N HIS A 6 -1.69 -4.24 -24.11
CA HIS A 6 -0.56 -3.50 -24.64
C HIS A 6 0.56 -3.54 -23.59
N SER A 7 1.68 -4.20 -23.90
CA SER A 7 2.80 -4.24 -22.96
C SER A 7 3.35 -2.85 -22.72
N ILE A 8 3.67 -2.54 -21.46
CA ILE A 8 4.23 -1.25 -21.05
C ILE A 8 5.62 -0.95 -21.65
N LEU A 9 6.31 -1.98 -22.17
CA LEU A 9 7.53 -1.80 -22.97
C LEU A 9 7.28 -1.02 -24.27
N ASN A 10 6.04 -1.04 -24.76
CA ASN A 10 5.65 -0.31 -25.95
C ASN A 10 5.19 1.13 -25.64
N TYR A 11 5.34 1.58 -24.39
CA TYR A 11 5.03 2.94 -23.98
C TYR A 11 5.83 3.94 -24.85
N PRO A 12 5.16 4.73 -25.72
CA PRO A 12 5.83 5.54 -26.74
C PRO A 12 6.67 6.69 -26.17
N GLY A 13 6.43 7.06 -24.90
CA GLY A 13 7.24 8.03 -24.17
C GLY A 13 8.59 7.45 -23.73
N ALA A 14 9.37 6.89 -24.66
CA ALA A 14 10.80 6.54 -24.76
C ALA A 14 11.66 6.14 -23.53
N GLY A 15 11.20 6.27 -22.29
CA GLY A 15 12.00 6.11 -21.08
C GLY A 15 11.58 4.96 -20.18
N ALA A 16 10.51 4.23 -20.53
CA ALA A 16 10.09 3.07 -19.74
C ALA A 16 11.19 1.99 -19.79
N GLN A 17 11.81 1.73 -18.65
CA GLN A 17 12.87 0.74 -18.49
C GLN A 17 12.36 -0.41 -17.64
N ARG A 18 12.33 -1.63 -18.20
CA ARG A 18 12.11 -2.84 -17.39
C ARG A 18 13.29 -3.02 -16.45
N ILE A 19 13.00 -3.26 -15.18
CA ILE A 19 14.04 -3.42 -14.17
C ILE A 19 14.33 -4.90 -13.96
N THR A 20 15.62 -5.26 -14.00
CA THR A 20 16.11 -6.62 -13.76
C THR A 20 16.95 -6.67 -12.48
N PRO A 21 16.79 -7.66 -11.60
CA PRO A 21 15.83 -8.76 -11.69
C PRO A 21 14.37 -8.29 -11.51
N ASP A 22 13.48 -8.91 -12.28
CA ASP A 22 12.05 -8.60 -12.26
C ASP A 22 11.32 -9.36 -11.14
N ASN A 23 10.23 -8.81 -10.60
CA ASN A 23 9.44 -9.43 -9.54
C ASN A 23 8.68 -10.70 -9.99
N THR A 24 8.56 -10.97 -11.29
CA THR A 24 7.81 -12.11 -11.84
C THR A 24 8.63 -13.38 -11.90
N ASP A 25 9.89 -13.29 -12.31
CA ASP A 25 10.73 -14.44 -12.65
C ASP A 25 11.82 -14.75 -11.60
N THR A 26 11.96 -13.88 -10.59
CA THR A 26 13.02 -14.01 -9.58
C THR A 26 12.55 -14.82 -8.39
N ILE A 27 13.18 -15.98 -8.16
CA ILE A 27 12.96 -16.81 -6.97
C ILE A 27 13.09 -15.94 -5.71
N GLY A 28 12.12 -15.99 -4.80
CA GLY A 28 12.13 -15.23 -3.55
C GLY A 28 11.56 -13.80 -3.62
N SER A 29 11.17 -13.32 -4.80
CA SER A 29 10.45 -12.05 -4.95
C SER A 29 8.97 -12.18 -4.57
N LEU A 30 8.29 -11.07 -4.27
CA LEU A 30 6.87 -11.10 -3.89
C LEU A 30 5.94 -11.73 -4.93
N ALA A 31 6.18 -11.52 -6.23
CA ALA A 31 5.32 -12.12 -7.27
C ALA A 31 5.65 -13.61 -7.49
N TRP A 32 6.91 -14.02 -7.35
CA TRP A 32 7.27 -15.44 -7.28
C TRP A 32 6.63 -16.12 -6.06
N SER A 33 6.72 -15.48 -4.89
CA SER A 33 6.14 -15.97 -3.65
C SER A 33 4.63 -16.10 -3.76
N ARG A 34 3.94 -15.12 -4.38
CA ARG A 34 2.53 -15.26 -4.76
C ARG A 34 2.28 -16.52 -5.59
N ALA A 35 3.05 -16.74 -6.66
CA ALA A 35 2.85 -17.90 -7.53
C ALA A 35 3.03 -19.23 -6.77
N GLN A 36 3.97 -19.30 -5.81
CA GLN A 36 4.16 -20.48 -4.96
C GLN A 36 3.06 -20.63 -3.90
N THR A 37 2.73 -19.55 -3.21
CA THR A 37 1.76 -19.54 -2.12
C THR A 37 0.35 -19.80 -2.63
N CYS A 38 -0.06 -19.21 -3.76
CA CYS A 38 -1.36 -19.53 -4.38
C CYS A 38 -1.46 -21.01 -4.80
N ARG A 39 -0.35 -21.66 -5.17
CA ARG A 39 -0.35 -23.09 -5.52
C ARG A 39 -0.44 -24.00 -4.31
N ARG A 40 0.17 -23.60 -3.20
CA ARG A 40 0.31 -24.46 -2.00
C ARG A 40 -0.65 -24.09 -0.87
N HIS A 41 -1.31 -22.94 -0.95
CA HIS A 41 -2.09 -22.33 0.14
C HIS A 41 -1.29 -22.14 1.44
N VAL A 42 0.03 -21.92 1.34
CA VAL A 42 0.93 -21.74 2.51
C VAL A 42 1.43 -20.30 2.58
N TRP A 43 0.73 -19.46 3.35
CA TRP A 43 1.10 -18.06 3.59
C TRP A 43 2.17 -17.87 4.67
N SER A 44 2.39 -18.89 5.50
CA SER A 44 3.35 -18.85 6.62
C SER A 44 4.82 -18.71 6.19
N SER A 45 5.13 -18.89 4.90
CA SER A 45 6.47 -18.65 4.36
C SER A 45 6.75 -17.17 4.07
N LEU A 46 5.72 -16.31 4.03
CA LEU A 46 5.85 -14.87 3.80
C LEU A 46 5.62 -14.06 5.07
N PHE A 47 4.72 -14.56 5.93
CA PHE A 47 4.34 -13.91 7.17
C PHE A 47 4.88 -14.71 8.34
N HIS A 48 5.88 -14.13 9.01
CA HIS A 48 6.51 -14.73 10.17
C HIS A 48 5.99 -14.07 11.43
N ALA A 49 5.43 -14.86 12.34
CA ALA A 49 5.18 -14.42 13.69
C ALA A 49 6.53 -14.38 14.44
N ILE A 50 6.98 -13.18 14.81
CA ILE A 50 8.14 -13.00 15.67
C ILE A 50 7.63 -12.91 17.12
N PRO A 51 8.06 -13.82 18.01
CA PRO A 51 7.70 -13.73 19.41
C PRO A 51 8.32 -12.46 20.02
N THR A 52 7.50 -11.67 20.69
CA THR A 52 7.97 -10.49 21.42
C THR A 52 8.69 -10.99 22.68
N VAL A 53 10.03 -10.90 22.69
CA VAL A 53 10.82 -11.26 23.88
C VAL A 53 10.54 -10.22 24.95
N ARG A 54 9.82 -10.60 26.00
CA ARG A 54 9.66 -9.76 27.19
C ARG A 54 10.94 -9.91 28.00
N GLU A 55 11.67 -8.82 28.20
CA GLU A 55 12.72 -8.81 29.21
C GLU A 55 12.04 -9.08 30.56
N SER A 56 12.26 -10.27 31.09
CA SER A 56 11.76 -10.72 32.37
C SER A 56 12.56 -10.06 33.50
N GLY A 57 12.47 -8.73 33.59
CA GLY A 57 12.99 -7.93 34.68
C GLY A 57 11.82 -7.27 35.40
N ASP A 58 11.86 -7.26 36.73
CA ASP A 58 10.87 -6.73 37.69
C ASP A 58 10.60 -5.21 37.57
N ALA A 59 10.59 -4.65 36.37
CA ALA A 59 10.35 -3.24 36.15
C ALA A 59 8.89 -2.91 36.54
N PRO A 60 8.67 -1.97 37.48
CA PRO A 60 7.36 -1.60 37.99
C PRO A 60 6.67 -0.63 37.03
N PHE A 61 6.56 -1.00 35.75
CA PHE A 61 5.76 -0.22 34.82
C PHE A 61 4.28 -0.49 35.09
N PRO A 62 3.47 0.58 35.26
CA PRO A 62 2.05 0.43 35.52
C PRO A 62 1.38 -0.30 34.36
N ALA A 63 0.41 -1.17 34.67
CA ALA A 63 -0.35 -2.05 33.79
C ALA A 63 -1.08 -1.31 32.64
N ARG A 64 -0.33 -0.75 31.69
CA ARG A 64 -0.85 -0.05 30.53
C ARG A 64 -0.66 -0.93 29.31
N GLU A 65 -1.82 -1.23 28.70
CA GLU A 65 -2.03 -1.92 27.42
C GLU A 65 -1.25 -3.23 27.25
N SER A 66 -1.99 -4.34 27.19
CA SER A 66 -1.39 -5.64 26.93
C SER A 66 -0.61 -5.60 25.61
N LEU A 67 0.73 -5.58 25.70
CA LEU A 67 1.62 -5.71 24.56
C LEU A 67 1.18 -6.92 23.69
N PRO A 68 1.11 -6.76 22.36
CA PRO A 68 0.73 -7.85 21.47
C PRO A 68 1.59 -9.09 21.73
N ARG A 69 0.97 -10.27 21.70
CA ARG A 69 1.64 -11.56 21.97
C ARG A 69 2.71 -11.92 20.94
N GLY A 70 2.69 -11.27 19.78
CA GLY A 70 3.70 -11.42 18.73
C GLY A 70 3.57 -10.30 17.71
N ALA A 71 4.62 -10.13 16.91
CA ALA A 71 4.67 -9.22 15.78
C ALA A 71 4.58 -10.03 14.49
N THR A 72 3.85 -9.55 13.49
CA THR A 72 3.85 -10.19 12.16
C THR A 72 4.84 -9.47 11.27
N VAL A 73 5.80 -10.18 10.70
CA VAL A 73 6.75 -9.64 9.73
C VAL A 73 6.45 -10.23 8.36
N LEU A 74 6.20 -9.35 7.40
CA LEU A 74 6.18 -9.68 5.98
C LEU A 74 7.62 -9.66 5.48
N GLN A 75 8.18 -10.82 5.14
CA GLN A 75 9.55 -10.97 4.70
C GLN A 75 9.61 -11.48 3.26
N TRP A 76 10.64 -11.05 2.52
CA TRP A 76 11.00 -11.58 1.22
C TRP A 76 12.51 -11.75 1.14
N GLU A 77 12.96 -12.79 0.43
CA GLU A 77 14.37 -13.18 0.40
C GLU A 77 15.15 -12.51 -0.72
N ASN A 78 14.51 -12.29 -1.87
CA ASN A 78 15.15 -11.73 -3.03
C ASN A 78 14.34 -10.53 -3.52
N ASP A 79 14.97 -9.37 -3.35
CA ASP A 79 14.40 -8.10 -3.70
C ASP A 79 14.02 -8.03 -5.19
N SER A 80 12.81 -7.54 -5.46
CA SER A 80 12.58 -6.85 -6.71
C SER A 80 13.56 -5.67 -6.78
N ALA A 81 14.02 -5.29 -7.97
CA ALA A 81 14.99 -4.22 -8.09
C ALA A 81 14.55 -2.87 -7.44
N LEU A 82 13.24 -2.65 -7.29
CA LEU A 82 12.68 -1.57 -6.45
C LEU A 82 13.06 -1.72 -4.97
N LEU A 83 12.85 -2.90 -4.38
CA LEU A 83 13.13 -3.12 -2.95
C LEU A 83 14.63 -3.12 -2.64
N ARG A 84 15.47 -3.39 -3.66
CA ARG A 84 16.94 -3.21 -3.57
C ARG A 84 17.33 -1.75 -3.39
N SER A 85 16.67 -0.82 -4.09
CA SER A 85 17.03 0.60 -4.00
C SER A 85 16.80 1.13 -2.58
N VAL A 86 15.76 0.61 -1.90
CA VAL A 86 15.44 0.93 -0.50
C VAL A 86 16.10 -0.01 0.52
N LYS A 87 16.85 -1.03 0.09
CA LYS A 87 17.52 -2.05 0.93
C LYS A 87 16.60 -2.68 1.97
N LEU A 88 15.34 -2.94 1.59
CA LEU A 88 14.31 -3.40 2.51
C LEU A 88 13.90 -4.82 2.11
N SER A 89 14.11 -5.78 3.04
CA SER A 89 13.77 -7.20 2.85
C SER A 89 12.57 -7.65 3.69
N SER A 90 12.05 -6.77 4.56
CA SER A 90 10.92 -7.08 5.41
C SER A 90 10.20 -5.84 5.91
N VAL A 91 8.88 -5.93 6.07
CA VAL A 91 8.04 -4.94 6.74
C VAL A 91 7.37 -5.57 7.95
N LEU A 92 7.43 -4.88 9.09
CA LEU A 92 6.63 -5.22 10.25
C LEU A 92 5.16 -4.85 9.96
N ALA A 93 4.30 -5.86 9.81
CA ALA A 93 2.86 -5.71 9.64
C ALA A 93 2.22 -5.39 10.99
N ARG A 94 2.08 -4.08 11.24
CA ARG A 94 1.45 -3.51 12.42
C ARG A 94 -0.06 -3.67 12.38
N GLU A 95 -0.70 -3.84 13.54
CA GLU A 95 -2.17 -3.82 13.62
C GLU A 95 -2.71 -2.46 13.15
N GLU A 96 -2.01 -1.36 13.47
CA GLU A 96 -2.42 -0.03 13.02
C GLU A 96 -2.37 0.13 11.49
N TYR A 97 -1.55 -0.67 10.79
CA TYR A 97 -1.57 -0.68 9.33
C TYR A 97 -2.79 -1.40 8.79
N LYS A 98 -3.25 -2.45 9.48
CA LYS A 98 -4.47 -3.16 9.09
C LYS A 98 -5.69 -2.28 9.31
N ASP A 99 -5.82 -1.72 10.51
CA ASP A 99 -6.91 -0.81 10.88
C ASP A 99 -6.99 0.37 9.90
N LEU A 100 -5.84 1.01 9.62
CA LEU A 100 -5.77 2.14 8.70
C LEU A 100 -6.13 1.75 7.26
N LEU A 101 -5.69 0.58 6.80
CA LEU A 101 -6.04 0.09 5.47
C LEU A 101 -7.54 -0.26 5.38
N GLU A 102 -8.13 -0.85 6.43
CA GLU A 102 -9.56 -1.11 6.49
C GLU A 102 -10.37 0.19 6.44
N ASP A 103 -9.96 1.23 7.17
CA ASP A 103 -10.58 2.54 7.10
C ASP A 103 -10.43 3.19 5.71
N ILE A 104 -9.27 3.08 5.05
CA ILE A 104 -9.10 3.55 3.67
C ILE A 104 -10.06 2.84 2.72
N LEU A 105 -10.15 1.51 2.82
CA LEU A 105 -11.04 0.72 1.98
C LEU A 105 -12.49 1.13 2.22
N ARG A 106 -12.92 1.24 3.48
CA ARG A 106 -14.27 1.64 3.86
C ARG A 106 -14.64 3.04 3.37
N LEU A 107 -13.79 4.02 3.63
CA LEU A 107 -14.08 5.43 3.38
C LEU A 107 -13.86 5.82 1.91
N ALA A 108 -12.69 5.48 1.37
CA ALA A 108 -12.23 6.00 0.08
C ALA A 108 -12.56 5.06 -1.08
N VAL A 109 -12.58 3.74 -0.83
CA VAL A 109 -12.82 2.75 -1.89
C VAL A 109 -14.28 2.36 -2.00
N PHE A 110 -14.97 2.13 -0.88
CA PHE A 110 -16.38 1.74 -0.86
C PHE A 110 -17.35 2.92 -0.70
N GLY A 111 -16.88 4.08 -0.24
CA GLY A 111 -17.74 5.24 0.02
C GLY A 111 -18.73 5.02 1.15
N THR A 112 -18.48 4.03 2.00
CA THR A 112 -19.28 3.85 3.21
C THR A 112 -18.88 4.94 4.20
N ALA A 113 -19.80 5.87 4.44
CA ALA A 113 -19.61 6.92 5.45
C ALA A 113 -19.18 6.26 6.77
N PRO A 114 -18.26 6.88 7.52
CA PRO A 114 -17.97 6.40 8.86
C PRO A 114 -19.29 6.45 9.62
N ALA A 115 -19.68 5.35 10.27
CA ALA A 115 -20.76 5.41 11.24
C ALA A 115 -20.38 6.51 12.24
N VAL A 116 -21.07 7.64 12.15
CA VAL A 116 -20.82 8.85 12.92
C VAL A 116 -21.17 8.52 14.36
N ASP A 117 -20.24 7.94 15.15
CA ASP A 117 -20.37 7.76 16.61
C ASP A 117 -19.15 7.09 17.31
N HIS A 118 -17.90 7.47 17.00
CA HIS A 118 -16.71 6.90 17.67
C HIS A 118 -15.73 7.91 18.25
N ALA A 119 -16.24 8.95 18.93
CA ALA A 119 -15.39 9.84 19.71
C ALA A 119 -15.13 9.38 21.15
N ASN A 120 -15.87 8.43 21.74
CA ASN A 120 -15.77 8.19 23.20
C ASN A 120 -15.91 6.75 23.71
N ASP A 121 -15.98 5.72 22.86
CA ASP A 121 -16.12 4.35 23.36
C ASP A 121 -14.91 3.48 23.01
N SER A 122 -13.96 3.44 23.94
CA SER A 122 -12.76 2.59 23.91
C SER A 122 -13.06 1.09 24.11
N GLY A 123 -14.33 0.67 24.00
CA GLY A 123 -14.79 -0.70 24.21
C GLY A 123 -15.36 -1.43 23.00
N ARG A 124 -15.37 -0.83 21.80
CA ARG A 124 -15.97 -1.51 20.64
C ARG A 124 -14.98 -2.45 19.94
N ALA A 125 -15.19 -3.74 20.16
CA ALA A 125 -14.74 -4.77 19.24
C ALA A 125 -15.26 -4.40 17.84
N SER A 126 -14.34 -4.10 16.93
CA SER A 126 -14.66 -3.87 15.52
C SER A 126 -15.34 -5.14 15.00
N GLU A 127 -16.66 -5.10 14.79
CA GLU A 127 -17.34 -6.09 13.96
C GLU A 127 -16.79 -5.90 12.55
N SER A 128 -15.69 -6.60 12.26
CA SER A 128 -15.03 -6.57 10.96
C SER A 128 -16.09 -6.78 9.88
N LEU A 129 -16.17 -5.86 8.93
CA LEU A 129 -17.04 -5.97 7.75
C LEU A 129 -16.75 -7.24 6.93
N LEU A 130 -15.66 -7.95 7.26
CA LEU A 130 -15.24 -9.20 6.67
C LEU A 130 -15.53 -10.44 7.52
N GLY A 131 -16.42 -10.35 8.53
CA GLY A 131 -17.29 -11.44 9.02
C GLY A 131 -16.69 -12.83 9.32
N GLN A 132 -15.37 -12.95 9.48
CA GLN A 132 -14.71 -14.23 9.63
C GLN A 132 -13.68 -14.11 10.74
N GLU A 133 -14.02 -14.67 11.91
CA GLU A 133 -13.06 -15.09 12.92
C GLU A 133 -12.10 -16.09 12.26
N GLN A 134 -11.06 -15.57 11.61
CA GLN A 134 -10.03 -16.39 11.04
C GLN A 134 -9.00 -16.68 12.13
N SER A 135 -8.48 -17.89 12.03
CA SER A 135 -7.22 -18.38 12.61
C SER A 135 -6.09 -17.34 12.53
N LEU A 136 -4.87 -17.68 12.96
CA LEU A 136 -3.63 -16.93 12.69
C LEU A 136 -3.31 -16.74 11.17
N GLU A 137 -4.33 -16.75 10.33
CA GLU A 137 -4.34 -16.72 8.90
C GLU A 137 -4.12 -15.28 8.41
N PHE A 138 -3.29 -15.20 7.39
CA PHE A 138 -2.85 -13.96 6.79
C PHE A 138 -4.04 -13.16 6.23
N TRP A 139 -4.20 -11.92 6.70
CA TRP A 139 -5.20 -11.00 6.17
C TRP A 139 -4.63 -10.18 5.01
N ASN A 140 -5.23 -10.32 3.83
CA ASN A 140 -5.00 -9.46 2.67
C ASN A 140 -6.32 -9.09 1.99
N PRO A 141 -6.80 -7.85 2.18
CA PRO A 141 -8.09 -7.42 1.63
C PRO A 141 -8.12 -7.42 0.09
N PHE A 142 -6.97 -7.30 -0.57
CA PHE A 142 -6.91 -7.25 -2.03
C PHE A 142 -7.15 -8.60 -2.70
N MET A 143 -7.05 -9.72 -1.96
CA MET A 143 -7.29 -11.05 -2.51
C MET A 143 -8.77 -11.36 -2.70
N SER A 144 -9.63 -10.85 -1.82
CA SER A 144 -11.08 -10.94 -1.97
C SER A 144 -11.65 -9.84 -2.86
N MET A 145 -10.84 -8.83 -3.23
CA MET A 145 -11.30 -7.61 -3.90
C MET A 145 -10.42 -7.18 -5.09
N PRO A 146 -10.08 -8.07 -6.04
CA PRO A 146 -9.06 -7.79 -7.04
C PRO A 146 -9.44 -6.72 -8.08
N HIS A 147 -10.73 -6.39 -8.22
CA HIS A 147 -11.24 -5.54 -9.30
C HIS A 147 -12.23 -4.47 -8.83
N VAL A 148 -12.22 -4.14 -7.54
CA VAL A 148 -13.05 -3.04 -7.04
C VAL A 148 -12.46 -1.73 -7.56
N CYS A 149 -13.15 -1.12 -8.53
CA CYS A 149 -12.89 0.26 -8.89
C CYS A 149 -13.30 1.14 -7.69
N PRO A 150 -12.42 2.01 -7.19
CA PRO A 150 -12.77 2.94 -6.12
C PRO A 150 -13.97 3.78 -6.52
N SER A 151 -15.00 3.83 -5.66
CA SER A 151 -16.24 4.54 -5.95
C SER A 151 -16.28 5.97 -5.39
N ALA A 152 -15.42 6.30 -4.42
CA ALA A 152 -15.73 7.38 -3.48
C ALA A 152 -14.72 8.53 -3.41
N ALA A 153 -13.42 8.27 -3.26
CA ALA A 153 -12.40 9.32 -3.23
C ALA A 153 -10.98 8.73 -3.25
N ASP A 154 -9.97 9.55 -3.48
CA ASP A 154 -8.57 9.22 -3.14
C ASP A 154 -8.35 9.28 -1.62
N ALA A 155 -7.15 8.99 -1.11
CA ALA A 155 -6.88 9.07 0.33
C ALA A 155 -5.50 9.64 0.68
N ILE A 156 -5.44 10.33 1.81
CA ILE A 156 -4.20 10.84 2.41
C ILE A 156 -3.98 10.18 3.77
N VAL A 157 -2.82 9.59 3.98
CA VAL A 157 -2.33 9.15 5.28
C VAL A 157 -1.35 10.17 5.81
N THR A 158 -1.64 10.73 6.98
CA THR A 158 -0.79 11.69 7.65
C THR A 158 -0.46 11.27 9.08
N GLY A 159 0.43 12.02 9.73
CA GLY A 159 0.90 11.75 11.08
C GLY A 159 2.30 12.33 11.29
N ASN A 160 2.79 12.19 12.52
CA ASN A 160 4.09 12.73 12.90
C ASN A 160 5.25 12.12 12.09
N THR A 161 6.39 12.81 12.08
CA THR A 161 7.63 12.28 11.52
C THR A 161 8.03 11.01 12.25
N GLY A 162 8.48 9.98 11.52
CA GLY A 162 8.89 8.70 12.11
C GLY A 162 7.75 7.76 12.51
N THR A 163 6.47 8.12 12.29
CA THR A 163 5.34 7.24 12.63
C THR A 163 5.27 5.99 11.73
N GLY A 164 5.93 5.99 10.56
CA GLY A 164 6.06 4.85 9.64
C GLY A 164 5.13 4.91 8.41
N LYS A 165 4.78 6.10 7.92
CA LYS A 165 3.82 6.27 6.81
C LYS A 165 4.35 5.71 5.48
N SER A 166 5.63 5.94 5.18
CA SER A 166 6.31 5.34 4.03
C SER A 166 6.32 3.81 4.12
N THR A 167 6.58 3.26 5.31
CA THR A 167 6.49 1.82 5.60
C THR A 167 5.06 1.29 5.42
N PHE A 168 4.04 2.08 5.76
CA PHE A 168 2.65 1.73 5.49
C PHE A 168 2.36 1.63 3.97
N LEU A 169 2.89 2.55 3.14
CA LEU A 169 2.76 2.40 1.69
C LEU A 169 3.47 1.14 1.17
N LEU A 170 4.65 0.79 1.71
CA LEU A 170 5.33 -0.45 1.35
C LEU A 170 4.53 -1.69 1.77
N TYR A 171 3.87 -1.64 2.93
CA TYR A 171 2.93 -2.69 3.37
C TYR A 171 1.78 -2.85 2.36
N VAL A 172 1.11 -1.75 1.98
CA VAL A 172 0.03 -1.76 0.98
C VAL A 172 0.53 -2.27 -0.37
N LEU A 173 1.70 -1.79 -0.83
CA LEU A 173 2.35 -2.25 -2.06
C LEU A 173 2.54 -3.77 -2.03
N ALA A 174 3.13 -4.29 -0.96
CA ALA A 174 3.40 -5.71 -0.86
C ALA A 174 2.11 -6.55 -0.87
N LEU A 175 1.07 -6.13 -0.16
CA LEU A 175 -0.24 -6.81 -0.20
C LEU A 175 -0.86 -6.80 -1.60
N ARG A 176 -0.78 -5.68 -2.33
CA ARG A 176 -1.27 -5.57 -3.71
C ARG A 176 -0.48 -6.45 -4.67
N LEU A 177 0.85 -6.50 -4.55
CA LEU A 177 1.69 -7.40 -5.35
C LEU A 177 1.37 -8.87 -5.08
N LEU A 178 1.13 -9.24 -3.82
CA LEU A 178 0.67 -10.57 -3.44
C LEU A 178 -0.73 -10.88 -4.01
N ALA A 179 -1.58 -9.88 -4.19
CA ALA A 179 -2.86 -10.03 -4.88
C ALA A 179 -2.74 -9.95 -6.42
N GLY A 180 -1.57 -9.59 -6.95
CA GLY A 180 -1.33 -9.46 -8.40
C GLY A 180 -1.88 -8.20 -9.03
N LEU A 181 -2.14 -7.18 -8.23
CA LEU A 181 -2.75 -5.95 -8.70
C LEU A 181 -1.69 -4.96 -9.14
N THR A 182 -1.94 -4.33 -10.30
CA THR A 182 -1.06 -3.29 -10.80
C THR A 182 -1.06 -2.12 -9.82
N THR A 183 0.15 -1.62 -9.55
CA THR A 183 0.38 -0.56 -8.58
C THR A 183 1.48 0.35 -9.12
N LEU A 184 1.20 1.65 -9.17
CA LEU A 184 2.19 2.70 -9.38
C LEU A 184 2.77 3.08 -8.03
N TYR A 185 4.08 3.28 -7.94
CA TYR A 185 4.72 3.76 -6.73
C TYR A 185 5.73 4.86 -7.06
N GLN A 186 5.60 5.99 -6.37
CA GLN A 186 6.51 7.12 -6.50
C GLN A 186 7.07 7.51 -5.14
N MET A 187 8.40 7.53 -5.05
CA MET A 187 9.15 7.98 -3.88
C MET A 187 9.97 9.24 -4.13
N THR A 188 10.38 9.45 -5.38
CA THR A 188 11.25 10.55 -5.82
C THR A 188 10.52 11.38 -6.87
N SER A 189 11.01 12.59 -7.14
CA SER A 189 10.43 13.46 -8.16
C SER A 189 10.81 13.07 -9.58
N GLU A 190 11.74 12.12 -9.76
CA GLU A 190 12.36 11.82 -11.05
C GLU A 190 11.77 10.58 -11.74
N GLU A 191 11.18 9.66 -10.98
CA GLU A 191 10.77 8.37 -11.51
C GLU A 191 9.52 7.81 -10.82
N VAL A 192 8.78 7.01 -11.58
CA VAL A 192 7.63 6.24 -11.11
C VAL A 192 7.84 4.78 -11.46
N PHE A 193 7.57 3.92 -10.50
CA PHE A 193 7.61 2.48 -10.68
C PHE A 193 6.22 1.97 -11.01
N VAL A 194 6.09 1.21 -12.10
CA VAL A 194 4.88 0.48 -12.44
C VAL A 194 5.13 -0.98 -12.14
N LEU A 195 4.43 -1.52 -11.16
CA LEU A 195 4.57 -2.89 -10.71
C LEU A 195 3.30 -3.66 -11.06
N GLY A 196 3.42 -4.74 -11.81
CA GLY A 196 2.29 -5.56 -12.21
C GLY A 196 2.67 -6.98 -12.59
N LYS A 197 1.74 -7.67 -13.25
CA LYS A 197 1.91 -9.06 -13.71
C LYS A 197 2.99 -9.23 -14.79
N GLU A 198 3.29 -8.17 -15.54
CA GLU A 198 4.29 -8.17 -16.61
C GLU A 198 5.70 -7.89 -16.08
N GLY A 199 5.78 -7.39 -14.85
CA GLY A 199 7.04 -7.02 -14.22
C GLY A 199 7.03 -5.70 -13.47
N VAL A 200 8.24 -5.24 -13.17
CA VAL A 200 8.57 -3.92 -12.65
C VAL A 200 9.19 -3.08 -13.75
N PHE A 201 8.60 -1.92 -13.96
CA PHE A 201 9.05 -0.94 -14.92
C PHE A 201 9.31 0.37 -14.20
N ARG A 202 10.38 1.04 -14.58
CA ARG A 202 10.66 2.42 -14.20
C ARG A 202 10.28 3.33 -15.35
N ILE A 203 9.59 4.42 -15.06
CA ILE A 203 9.24 5.47 -16.03
C ILE A 203 9.74 6.81 -15.50
N PRO A 204 10.42 7.63 -16.33
CA PRO A 204 10.77 8.99 -15.95
C PRO A 204 9.53 9.83 -15.62
N PHE A 205 9.67 10.71 -14.63
CA PHE A 205 8.65 11.66 -14.24
C PHE A 205 9.04 13.08 -14.71
N PRO A 206 8.09 13.88 -15.25
CA PRO A 206 6.67 13.59 -15.44
C PRO A 206 6.40 12.61 -16.60
N PHE A 207 5.42 11.72 -16.41
CA PHE A 207 4.91 10.85 -17.48
C PHE A 207 3.67 11.45 -18.16
N GLN A 208 3.29 10.93 -19.33
CA GLN A 208 2.10 11.32 -20.10
C GLN A 208 0.93 10.40 -19.71
N PRO A 209 -0.08 10.88 -18.97
CA PRO A 209 -1.18 10.04 -18.48
C PRO A 209 -1.96 9.35 -19.60
N GLU A 210 -2.16 10.03 -20.73
CA GLU A 210 -2.92 9.54 -21.88
C GLU A 210 -2.24 8.36 -22.58
N GLN A 211 -0.92 8.27 -22.48
CA GLN A 211 -0.15 7.14 -22.99
C GLN A 211 -0.13 6.01 -21.96
N LEU A 212 0.01 6.34 -20.67
CA LEU A 212 0.14 5.33 -19.62
C LEU A 212 -1.17 4.59 -19.35
N GLN A 213 -2.34 5.26 -19.49
CA GLN A 213 -3.67 4.65 -19.34
C GLN A 213 -3.88 3.42 -20.26
N GLU A 214 -3.22 3.37 -21.43
CA GLU A 214 -3.36 2.26 -22.37
C GLU A 214 -2.68 0.98 -21.86
N HIS A 215 -1.79 1.11 -20.87
CA HIS A 215 -0.97 0.04 -20.33
C HIS A 215 -1.31 -0.33 -18.87
N ILE A 216 -2.09 0.49 -18.18
CA ILE A 216 -2.49 0.23 -16.78
C ILE A 216 -3.95 -0.19 -16.71
N PRO A 217 -4.28 -1.29 -16.00
CA PRO A 217 -5.66 -1.74 -15.88
C PRO A 217 -6.47 -0.79 -14.96
N PRO A 218 -7.81 -0.84 -15.05
CA PRO A 218 -8.67 -0.25 -14.04
C PRO A 218 -8.34 -0.78 -12.63
N ALA A 219 -8.72 -0.03 -11.60
CA ALA A 219 -8.41 -0.33 -10.19
C ALA A 219 -6.91 -0.37 -9.84
N THR A 220 -6.07 0.25 -10.67
CA THR A 220 -4.67 0.52 -10.34
C THR A 220 -4.59 1.51 -9.19
N TRP A 221 -3.74 1.23 -8.20
CA TRP A 221 -3.44 2.18 -7.13
C TRP A 221 -2.13 2.89 -7.42
N CYS A 222 -2.12 4.19 -7.17
CA CYS A 222 -0.99 5.10 -7.26
C CYS A 222 -0.58 5.47 -5.85
N LEU A 223 0.50 4.84 -5.38
CA LEU A 223 1.07 5.06 -4.07
C LEU A 223 2.10 6.19 -4.17
N VAL A 224 1.86 7.31 -3.48
CA VAL A 224 2.72 8.50 -3.54
C VAL A 224 3.31 8.74 -2.14
N ASP A 225 4.61 8.52 -1.98
CA ASP A 225 5.33 8.80 -0.75
C ASP A 225 5.81 10.25 -0.76
N SER A 226 5.02 11.14 -0.16
CA SER A 226 5.35 12.56 -0.12
C SER A 226 6.35 12.88 0.99
N GLY A 227 7.40 13.57 0.60
CA GLY A 227 8.55 13.92 1.43
C GLY A 227 9.26 15.16 0.86
N PRO A 228 10.56 15.32 1.12
CA PRO A 228 11.33 16.45 0.59
C PRO A 228 11.39 16.50 -0.94
N GLU A 229 11.44 15.34 -1.59
CA GLU A 229 11.54 15.25 -3.06
C GLU A 229 10.18 15.34 -3.76
N VAL A 230 9.17 14.68 -3.20
CA VAL A 230 7.78 14.69 -3.71
C VAL A 230 6.94 15.47 -2.72
N THR A 231 6.90 16.80 -2.87
CA THR A 231 6.23 17.65 -1.89
C THR A 231 4.73 17.42 -1.84
N THR A 232 4.07 17.27 -2.99
CA THR A 232 2.61 17.06 -3.16
C THR A 232 2.34 16.00 -4.24
N VAL A 233 1.10 15.53 -4.36
CA VAL A 233 0.69 14.64 -5.46
C VAL A 233 0.70 15.41 -6.78
N PRO A 234 1.48 14.98 -7.79
CA PRO A 234 1.49 15.64 -9.09
C PRO A 234 0.19 15.50 -9.89
N ASP A 235 -0.11 16.50 -10.73
CA ASP A 235 -1.33 16.53 -11.58
C ASP A 235 -1.46 15.33 -12.53
N ALA A 236 -0.35 14.70 -12.90
CA ALA A 236 -0.35 13.49 -13.73
C ALA A 236 -1.20 12.35 -13.11
N TYR A 237 -1.22 12.22 -11.78
CA TYR A 237 -2.08 11.23 -11.10
C TYR A 237 -3.55 11.59 -11.13
N ARG A 238 -3.87 12.89 -11.08
CA ARG A 238 -5.24 13.37 -11.26
C ARG A 238 -5.78 13.00 -12.64
N ALA A 239 -4.96 13.20 -13.66
CA ALA A 239 -5.30 12.82 -15.02
C ALA A 239 -5.50 11.29 -15.11
N LEU A 240 -4.61 10.47 -14.55
CA LEU A 240 -4.81 9.01 -14.50
C LEU A 240 -6.10 8.60 -13.79
N ARG A 241 -6.42 9.22 -12.65
CA ARG A 241 -7.67 8.99 -11.93
C ARG A 241 -8.87 9.19 -12.85
N ASN A 242 -8.91 10.31 -13.57
CA ASN A 242 -10.01 10.65 -14.48
C ASN A 242 -10.08 9.73 -15.70
N LEU A 243 -8.92 9.31 -16.22
CA LEU A 243 -8.80 8.52 -17.44
C LEU A 243 -9.09 7.03 -17.23
N CYS A 244 -8.65 6.45 -16.12
CA CYS A 244 -8.70 4.98 -15.91
C CYS A 244 -9.18 4.56 -14.51
N SER A 245 -9.79 5.46 -13.74
CA SER A 245 -10.28 5.20 -12.39
C SER A 245 -9.17 4.70 -11.45
N ALA A 246 -7.95 5.23 -11.62
CA ALA A 246 -6.86 4.98 -10.70
C ALA A 246 -7.16 5.58 -9.31
N PHE A 247 -6.72 4.89 -8.26
CA PHE A 247 -6.83 5.36 -6.87
C PHE A 247 -5.52 5.98 -6.42
N VAL A 248 -5.52 7.20 -5.89
CA VAL A 248 -4.33 7.79 -5.28
C VAL A 248 -4.34 7.57 -3.78
N LEU A 249 -3.27 6.96 -3.27
CA LEU A 249 -2.98 6.87 -1.85
C LEU A 249 -1.68 7.61 -1.56
N GLN A 250 -1.78 8.73 -0.85
CA GLN A 250 -0.62 9.53 -0.46
C GLN A 250 -0.22 9.23 0.98
N ALA A 251 1.07 9.03 1.25
CA ALA A 251 1.63 9.25 2.59
C ALA A 251 2.23 10.65 2.64
N ALA A 252 1.78 11.50 3.55
CA ALA A 252 2.21 12.89 3.62
C ALA A 252 2.61 13.34 5.03
N PRO A 253 3.59 14.25 5.17
CA PRO A 253 3.79 14.97 6.42
C PRO A 253 2.58 15.87 6.72
N LEU A 254 2.56 16.49 7.90
CA LEU A 254 1.48 17.40 8.30
C LEU A 254 1.51 18.76 7.58
N SER A 255 2.46 18.97 6.69
CA SER A 255 2.55 20.22 5.92
C SER A 255 1.27 20.45 5.11
N PRO A 256 0.71 21.68 5.10
CA PRO A 256 -0.38 22.05 4.21
C PRO A 256 0.01 21.92 2.73
N GLU A 257 1.25 22.26 2.38
CA GLU A 257 1.75 22.19 1.00
C GLU A 257 1.66 20.76 0.45
N SER A 258 1.97 19.77 1.28
CA SER A 258 1.91 18.37 0.87
C SER A 258 0.50 17.87 0.61
N ARG A 259 -0.50 18.57 1.11
CA ARG A 259 -1.92 18.18 0.99
C ARG A 259 -2.70 19.14 0.10
N ALA A 260 -2.04 20.12 -0.51
CA ALA A 260 -2.69 21.16 -1.30
C ALA A 260 -3.49 20.61 -2.51
N TRP A 261 -3.15 19.40 -2.99
CA TRP A 261 -3.88 18.75 -4.07
C TRP A 261 -5.30 18.29 -3.68
N GLN A 262 -5.61 18.17 -2.38
CA GLN A 262 -6.94 17.80 -1.92
C GLN A 262 -8.02 18.77 -2.43
N ASP A 263 -7.67 20.05 -2.55
CA ASP A 263 -8.58 21.12 -2.97
C ASP A 263 -8.77 21.14 -4.50
N THR A 264 -7.89 20.50 -5.25
CA THR A 264 -7.92 20.51 -6.71
C THR A 264 -8.75 19.37 -7.29
N PHE A 265 -8.92 18.24 -6.58
CA PHE A 265 -9.53 17.02 -7.12
C PHE A 265 -11.07 17.06 -7.18
N GLY A 266 -11.71 18.07 -6.59
CA GLY A 266 -13.16 18.30 -6.67
C GLY A 266 -13.99 17.45 -5.71
N ASP A 267 -13.53 16.24 -5.40
CA ASP A 267 -14.13 15.36 -4.39
C ASP A 267 -13.40 15.50 -3.04
N PRO A 268 -14.09 15.40 -1.90
CA PRO A 268 -13.45 15.38 -0.59
C PRO A 268 -12.48 14.20 -0.46
N VAL A 269 -11.20 14.48 -0.26
CA VAL A 269 -10.17 13.45 -0.04
C VAL A 269 -10.03 13.18 1.47
N PRO A 270 -10.47 12.01 1.98
CA PRO A 270 -10.28 11.67 3.39
C PRO A 270 -8.80 11.72 3.79
N THR A 271 -8.53 12.47 4.87
CA THR A 271 -7.23 12.47 5.54
C THR A 271 -7.31 11.60 6.78
N LEU A 272 -6.59 10.49 6.78
CA LEU A 272 -6.52 9.54 7.88
C LEU A 272 -5.25 9.74 8.68
N TRP A 273 -5.38 9.74 10.01
CA TRP A 273 -4.25 9.91 10.92
C TRP A 273 -3.67 8.57 11.34
N MET A 274 -2.38 8.36 11.06
CA MET A 274 -1.66 7.19 11.52
C MET A 274 -1.15 7.41 12.95
N ARG A 275 -1.56 6.53 13.86
CA ARG A 275 -1.19 6.62 15.28
C ARG A 275 0.33 6.47 15.47
N PRO A 276 0.95 7.31 16.35
CA PRO A 276 2.36 7.18 16.72
C PRO A 276 2.71 5.77 17.15
N TRP A 277 3.93 5.36 16.85
CA TRP A 277 4.43 4.08 17.30
C TRP A 277 4.74 4.16 18.79
N MET A 278 4.04 3.35 19.58
CA MET A 278 4.36 3.13 21.00
C MET A 278 5.14 1.82 21.06
N LEU A 279 6.47 1.91 21.05
CA LEU A 279 7.32 0.81 21.54
C LEU A 279 7.12 0.77 23.05
N GLY A 280 6.18 -0.06 23.50
CA GLY A 280 6.01 -0.35 24.93
C GLY A 280 7.14 -1.19 25.48
#